data_AF-A0A924IG23-F1
#
_entry.id   AF-A0A924IG23-F1
#
_cell.length_a   1.000
_cell.length_b   1.000
_cell.length_c   1.000
_cell.angle_alpha   90.00
_cell.angle_beta   90.00
_cell.angle_gamma   90.00
#
_symmetry.space_group_name_H-M   'P 1'
#
loop_
_entity.id
_entity.type
_entity.pdbx_description
1 polymer ?
#
loop_
_entity_poly.entity_id
_entity_poly.type
_entity_poly.pdbx_seq_one_letter_code
_entity_poly.pdbx_strand_id
1 'polypeptide(L)'
;MNRKTLYFILFFSAFFGFASAQTPISPVEAGSRVHFVIKNFGIKTGGDFSGIKGVIKFDPKSLPTASFDVTVSSSTVDTDNGSRDGHLAKEEYFDVKKYPVIRMFSTKILGTTKPGRYQFTGNLTIKGITKSITFQFTVVEKDGGYLFAGDDFTINRRDYEVGGSSISLADELKLSMSVLAK
;
A
#
# COMPACT_ATOMS: atom_id res chain seq x y z
N MET A 1 -57.16 -37.59 31.27
CA MET A 1 -56.87 -36.62 30.20
C MET A 1 -56.08 -35.47 30.80
N ASN A 2 -54.74 -35.46 30.71
CA ASN A 2 -53.90 -34.35 31.21
C ASN A 2 -52.57 -34.36 30.44
N ARG A 3 -52.49 -33.61 29.34
CA ARG A 3 -51.24 -33.35 28.62
C ARG A 3 -50.68 -32.01 29.10
N LYS A 4 -49.58 -32.05 29.86
CA LYS A 4 -48.80 -30.86 30.21
C LYS A 4 -47.87 -30.56 29.03
N THR A 5 -48.19 -29.53 28.25
CA THR A 5 -47.32 -29.02 27.19
C THR A 5 -46.17 -28.25 27.82
N LEU A 6 -44.95 -28.75 27.65
CA LEU A 6 -43.72 -28.13 28.15
C LEU A 6 -43.12 -27.26 27.04
N TYR A 7 -43.07 -25.95 27.24
CA TYR A 7 -42.44 -25.01 26.32
C TYR A 7 -40.93 -24.94 26.59
N PHE A 8 -40.12 -25.33 25.60
CA PHE A 8 -38.67 -25.19 25.61
C PHE A 8 -38.32 -23.78 25.12
N ILE A 9 -37.90 -22.89 26.02
CA ILE A 9 -37.41 -21.55 25.65
C ILE A 9 -35.94 -21.70 25.25
N LEU A 10 -35.65 -21.61 23.95
CA LEU A 10 -34.27 -21.45 23.45
C LEU A 10 -33.80 -20.02 23.77
N PHE A 11 -32.88 -19.89 24.71
CA PHE A 11 -32.15 -18.65 24.96
C PHE A 11 -31.05 -18.51 23.88
N PHE A 12 -31.33 -17.77 22.81
CA PHE A 12 -30.31 -17.40 21.82
C PHE A 12 -29.51 -16.23 22.37
N SER A 13 -28.42 -16.51 23.11
CA SER A 13 -27.51 -15.45 23.55
C SER A 13 -26.75 -14.92 22.33
N ALA A 14 -27.19 -13.79 21.78
CA ALA A 14 -26.43 -13.04 20.80
C ALA A 14 -25.19 -12.47 21.49
N PHE A 15 -24.05 -13.16 21.36
CA PHE A 15 -22.74 -12.61 21.68
C PHE A 15 -22.43 -11.52 20.65
N PHE A 16 -22.82 -10.28 20.93
CA PHE A 16 -22.28 -9.12 20.22
C PHE A 16 -20.84 -8.93 20.69
N GLY A 17 -19.89 -9.52 19.95
CA GLY A 17 -18.49 -9.17 20.10
C GLY A 17 -18.30 -7.70 19.76
N PHE A 18 -17.97 -6.88 20.75
CA PHE A 18 -17.52 -5.52 20.51
C PHE A 18 -16.18 -5.60 19.76
N ALA A 19 -16.19 -5.35 18.45
CA ALA A 19 -14.96 -5.15 17.71
C ALA A 19 -14.37 -3.81 18.17
N SER A 20 -13.28 -3.86 18.94
CA SER A 20 -12.51 -2.66 19.27
C SER A 20 -11.99 -2.05 17.96
N ALA A 21 -12.27 -0.76 17.73
CA ALA A 21 -11.68 -0.05 16.62
C ALA A 21 -10.15 -0.02 16.80
N GLN A 22 -9.41 -0.39 15.75
CA GLN A 22 -7.95 -0.30 15.77
C GLN A 22 -7.51 1.16 15.82
N THR A 23 -6.51 1.46 16.66
CA THR A 23 -5.92 2.80 16.73
C THR A 23 -5.18 3.11 15.44
N PRO A 24 -5.49 4.23 14.75
CA PRO A 24 -4.77 4.62 13.54
C PRO A 24 -3.35 5.09 13.90
N ILE A 25 -2.38 4.67 13.09
CA ILE A 25 -1.01 5.16 13.08
C ILE A 25 -0.71 5.83 11.73
N SER A 26 0.23 6.75 11.70
CA SER A 26 0.59 7.50 10.50
C SER A 26 2.03 7.20 10.08
N PRO A 27 2.32 7.17 8.76
CA PRO A 27 3.68 7.07 8.28
C PRO A 27 4.58 8.19 8.83
N VAL A 28 5.83 7.82 9.14
CA VAL A 28 6.89 8.73 9.56
C VAL A 28 7.92 8.77 8.43
N GLU A 29 8.16 9.95 7.88
CA GLU A 29 9.10 10.12 6.75
C GLU A 29 10.49 9.57 7.11
N ALA A 30 11.01 9.97 8.26
CA ALA A 30 12.26 9.44 8.78
C ALA A 30 12.10 7.94 9.08
N GLY A 31 12.80 7.10 8.31
CA GLY A 31 12.70 5.64 8.43
C GLY A 31 11.70 5.00 7.46
N SER A 32 11.09 5.79 6.57
CA SER A 32 10.31 5.29 5.44
C SER A 32 11.03 5.48 4.11
N ARG A 33 10.67 4.66 3.12
CA ARG A 33 11.17 4.70 1.76
C ARG A 33 10.14 4.13 0.79
N VAL A 34 9.90 4.84 -0.32
CA VAL A 34 9.11 4.38 -1.46
C VAL A 34 9.99 4.45 -2.69
N HIS A 35 10.48 3.30 -3.14
CA HIS A 35 11.54 3.21 -4.15
C HIS A 35 11.09 2.42 -5.37
N PHE A 36 11.53 2.86 -6.55
CA PHE A 36 11.37 2.14 -7.80
C PHE A 36 12.69 1.94 -8.52
N VAL A 37 12.77 0.86 -9.31
CA VAL A 37 13.86 0.60 -10.24
C VAL A 37 13.29 0.20 -11.59
N ILE A 38 13.71 0.91 -12.65
CA ILE A 38 13.34 0.63 -14.03
C ILE A 38 14.59 0.51 -14.90
N LYS A 39 14.52 -0.24 -16.00
CA LYS A 39 15.60 -0.23 -17.00
C LYS A 39 15.38 0.87 -18.03
N ASN A 40 16.41 1.67 -18.28
CA ASN A 40 16.46 2.67 -19.34
C ASN A 40 17.76 2.46 -20.14
N PHE A 41 17.65 2.22 -21.44
CA PHE A 41 18.77 1.78 -22.30
C PHE A 41 19.55 0.58 -21.71
N GLY A 42 18.83 -0.37 -21.10
CA GLY A 42 19.43 -1.55 -20.45
C GLY A 42 20.06 -1.29 -19.08
N ILE A 43 20.19 -0.04 -18.65
CA ILE A 43 20.78 0.35 -17.37
C ILE A 43 19.68 0.49 -16.32
N LYS A 44 19.91 -0.09 -15.12
CA LYS A 44 19.01 0.09 -13.98
C LYS A 44 19.08 1.53 -13.50
N THR A 45 17.95 2.20 -13.51
CA THR A 45 17.75 3.55 -13.02
C THR A 45 16.77 3.49 -11.85
N GLY A 46 17.22 3.97 -10.68
CA GLY A 46 16.39 4.07 -9.49
C GLY A 46 15.78 5.45 -9.32
N GLY A 47 14.74 5.51 -8.50
CA GLY A 47 14.22 6.74 -7.96
C GLY A 47 13.35 6.49 -6.73
N ASP A 48 13.08 7.55 -5.99
CA ASP A 48 12.34 7.53 -4.75
C ASP A 48 11.20 8.57 -4.80
N PHE A 49 10.18 8.34 -3.98
CA PHE A 49 9.16 9.35 -3.65
C PHE A 49 9.25 9.66 -2.17
N SER A 50 9.40 10.94 -1.84
CA SER A 50 9.38 11.40 -0.45
C SER A 50 8.00 11.91 -0.02
N GLY A 51 7.85 12.09 1.29
CA GLY A 51 6.66 12.69 1.89
C GLY A 51 5.48 11.73 1.98
N ILE A 52 5.74 10.46 2.32
CA ILE A 52 4.66 9.49 2.52
C ILE A 52 3.75 9.91 3.67
N LYS A 53 2.45 9.86 3.43
CA LYS A 53 1.41 10.25 4.38
C LYS A 53 0.29 9.23 4.36
N GLY A 54 -0.59 9.30 5.34
CA GLY A 54 -1.80 8.50 5.36
C GLY A 54 -2.15 7.94 6.72
N VAL A 55 -3.01 6.94 6.70
CA VAL A 55 -3.53 6.24 7.87
C VAL A 55 -3.36 4.75 7.68
N ILE A 56 -2.70 4.13 8.65
CA ILE A 56 -2.58 2.68 8.76
C ILE A 56 -3.33 2.27 10.02
N LYS A 57 -4.19 1.25 9.91
CA LYS A 57 -4.78 0.53 11.02
C LYS A 57 -4.23 -0.88 10.94
N PHE A 58 -3.49 -1.29 11.94
CA PHE A 58 -2.91 -2.61 11.98
C PHE A 58 -2.92 -3.16 13.40
N ASP A 59 -3.56 -4.31 13.57
CA ASP A 59 -3.48 -5.16 14.74
C ASP A 59 -3.19 -6.58 14.27
N PRO A 60 -2.03 -7.18 14.63
CA PRO A 60 -1.71 -8.55 14.24
C PRO A 60 -2.73 -9.59 14.76
N LYS A 61 -3.54 -9.25 15.76
CA LYS A 61 -4.61 -10.09 16.32
C LYS A 61 -5.97 -9.88 15.63
N SER A 62 -6.12 -8.84 14.79
CA SER A 62 -7.40 -8.45 14.18
C SER A 62 -7.28 -8.01 12.71
N LEU A 63 -6.59 -8.80 11.89
CA LEU A 63 -6.34 -8.48 10.48
C LEU A 63 -7.58 -8.14 9.61
N PRO A 64 -8.79 -8.71 9.83
CA PRO A 64 -9.97 -8.35 9.02
C PRO A 64 -10.36 -6.88 9.08
N THR A 65 -9.94 -6.16 10.13
CA THR A 65 -10.19 -4.72 10.30
C THR A 65 -8.95 -3.86 9.99
N ALA A 66 -7.83 -4.49 9.59
CA ALA A 66 -6.62 -3.78 9.19
C ALA A 66 -6.83 -3.06 7.85
N SER A 67 -6.30 -1.86 7.74
CA SER A 67 -6.42 -1.03 6.55
C SER A 67 -5.20 -0.15 6.35
N PHE A 68 -4.75 0.01 5.11
CA PHE A 68 -3.65 0.87 4.72
C PHE A 68 -4.20 1.84 3.68
N ASP A 69 -4.15 3.13 3.96
CA ASP A 69 -4.50 4.20 3.02
C ASP A 69 -3.36 5.22 3.05
N VAL A 70 -2.44 5.09 2.10
CA VAL A 70 -1.22 5.90 2.06
C VAL A 70 -1.05 6.59 0.72
N THR A 71 -0.42 7.75 0.77
CA THR A 71 -0.17 8.60 -0.40
C THR A 71 1.24 9.13 -0.40
N VAL A 72 1.74 9.40 -1.61
CA VAL A 72 2.89 10.28 -1.86
C VAL A 72 2.47 11.33 -2.87
N SER A 73 3.16 12.47 -2.89
CA SER A 73 2.96 13.43 -3.97
C SER A 73 3.73 12.96 -5.20
N SER A 74 3.11 13.07 -6.38
CA SER A 74 3.81 12.71 -7.63
C SER A 74 4.94 13.69 -7.97
N SER A 75 4.93 14.90 -7.41
CA SER A 75 5.98 15.91 -7.60
C SER A 75 7.24 15.65 -6.78
N THR A 76 7.21 14.73 -5.82
CA THR A 76 8.38 14.38 -4.99
C THR A 76 9.23 13.27 -5.60
N VAL A 77 9.00 12.94 -6.87
CA VAL A 77 9.87 12.03 -7.61
C VAL A 77 11.29 12.57 -7.61
N ASP A 78 12.21 11.75 -7.16
CA ASP A 78 13.64 12.06 -7.13
C ASP A 78 14.40 10.88 -7.72
N THR A 79 15.20 11.16 -8.74
CA THR A 79 16.05 10.17 -9.39
C THR A 79 17.52 10.56 -9.30
N ASP A 80 17.89 11.45 -8.38
CA ASP A 80 19.20 12.09 -8.28
C ASP A 80 19.57 12.90 -9.55
N ASN A 81 18.58 13.31 -10.34
CA ASN A 81 18.77 14.06 -11.58
C ASN A 81 17.60 15.01 -11.83
N GLY A 82 17.76 16.27 -11.41
CA GLY A 82 16.71 17.28 -11.48
C GLY A 82 16.17 17.56 -12.90
N SER A 83 16.97 17.36 -13.95
CA SER A 83 16.45 17.48 -15.33
C SER A 83 15.51 16.32 -15.68
N ARG A 84 15.83 15.10 -15.23
CA ARG A 84 14.97 13.93 -15.40
C ARG A 84 13.72 14.06 -14.53
N ASP A 85 13.85 14.52 -13.30
CA ASP A 85 12.72 14.72 -12.39
C ASP A 85 11.75 15.77 -12.95
N GLY A 86 12.30 16.88 -13.47
CA GLY A 86 11.52 17.89 -14.19
C GLY A 86 10.84 17.38 -15.46
N HIS A 87 11.38 16.33 -16.10
CA HIS A 87 10.74 15.67 -17.23
C HIS A 87 9.62 14.72 -16.77
N LEU A 88 9.87 13.92 -15.72
CA LEU A 88 8.90 13.01 -15.11
C LEU A 88 7.67 13.74 -14.55
N ALA A 89 7.82 15.01 -14.19
CA ALA A 89 6.71 15.82 -13.72
C ALA A 89 5.68 16.22 -14.81
N LYS A 90 6.02 16.09 -16.10
CA LYS A 90 5.21 16.58 -17.24
C LYS A 90 4.08 15.61 -17.63
N GLU A 91 3.21 16.08 -18.52
CA GLU A 91 2.00 15.39 -19.01
C GLU A 91 2.26 13.96 -19.49
N GLU A 92 3.37 13.74 -20.19
CA GLU A 92 3.73 12.42 -20.71
C GLU A 92 3.94 11.37 -19.60
N TYR A 93 4.40 11.81 -18.42
CA TYR A 93 4.73 10.93 -17.29
C TYR A 93 3.70 11.09 -16.17
N PHE A 94 4.07 11.70 -15.04
CA PHE A 94 3.19 11.78 -13.87
C PHE A 94 2.15 12.88 -13.95
N ASP A 95 2.32 13.87 -14.84
CA ASP A 95 1.42 15.01 -15.01
C ASP A 95 1.00 15.61 -13.66
N VAL A 96 2.00 16.05 -12.89
CA VAL A 96 1.84 16.36 -11.46
C VAL A 96 0.87 17.51 -11.19
N LYS A 97 0.60 18.35 -12.20
CA LYS A 97 -0.38 19.43 -12.10
C LYS A 97 -1.80 18.88 -12.08
N LYS A 98 -2.09 17.83 -12.86
CA LYS A 98 -3.41 17.22 -12.96
C LYS A 98 -3.60 16.06 -11.98
N TYR A 99 -2.54 15.31 -11.72
CA TYR A 99 -2.55 14.15 -10.82
C TYR A 99 -1.47 14.30 -9.74
N PRO A 100 -1.68 15.17 -8.74
CA PRO A 100 -0.67 15.50 -7.74
C PRO A 100 -0.39 14.39 -6.72
N VAL A 101 -1.20 13.31 -6.72
CA VAL A 101 -1.19 12.26 -5.70
C VAL A 101 -1.11 10.88 -6.34
N ILE A 102 -0.20 10.05 -5.82
CA ILE A 102 -0.20 8.60 -5.98
C ILE A 102 -0.74 8.00 -4.70
N ARG A 103 -1.71 7.08 -4.79
CA ARG A 103 -2.40 6.50 -3.63
C ARG A 103 -2.37 4.98 -3.67
N MET A 104 -2.11 4.38 -2.51
CA MET A 104 -2.25 2.95 -2.29
C MET A 104 -3.27 2.71 -1.18
N PHE A 105 -4.30 1.92 -1.48
CA PHE A 105 -5.39 1.59 -0.56
C PHE A 105 -5.61 0.09 -0.47
N SER A 106 -5.51 -0.51 0.72
CA SER A 106 -5.75 -1.94 0.92
C SER A 106 -7.24 -2.28 0.76
N THR A 107 -7.53 -3.36 0.08
CA THR A 107 -8.86 -4.01 0.12
C THR A 107 -8.85 -5.23 1.04
N LYS A 108 -7.67 -5.81 1.30
CA LYS A 108 -7.53 -6.98 2.17
C LYS A 108 -6.11 -7.09 2.73
N ILE A 109 -6.01 -7.41 4.01
CA ILE A 109 -4.76 -7.81 4.67
C ILE A 109 -4.95 -9.22 5.23
N LEU A 110 -4.03 -10.13 4.93
CA LEU A 110 -4.05 -11.52 5.38
C LEU A 110 -2.74 -11.89 6.08
N GLY A 111 -2.82 -12.80 7.04
CA GLY A 111 -1.64 -13.47 7.59
C GLY A 111 -1.12 -14.51 6.61
N THR A 112 0.18 -14.76 6.62
CA THR A 112 0.78 -15.89 5.89
C THR A 112 1.03 -17.06 6.86
N THR A 113 1.56 -18.17 6.34
CA THR A 113 2.02 -19.30 7.17
C THR A 113 3.29 -18.98 7.97
N LYS A 114 3.98 -17.87 7.66
CA LYS A 114 5.20 -17.45 8.34
C LYS A 114 4.88 -16.34 9.36
N PRO A 115 5.27 -16.50 10.65
CA PRO A 115 5.07 -15.47 11.66
C PRO A 115 5.67 -14.12 11.24
N GLY A 116 4.97 -13.02 11.54
CA GLY A 116 5.39 -11.66 11.20
C GLY A 116 5.34 -11.31 9.72
N ARG A 117 4.81 -12.21 8.87
CA ARG A 117 4.60 -11.96 7.43
C ARG A 117 3.12 -11.95 7.07
N TYR A 118 2.77 -10.99 6.24
CA TYR A 118 1.39 -10.70 5.83
C TYR A 118 1.34 -10.52 4.32
N GLN A 119 0.14 -10.60 3.76
CA GLN A 119 -0.14 -10.30 2.37
C GLN A 119 -1.03 -9.06 2.30
N PHE A 120 -0.59 -8.08 1.52
CA PHE A 120 -1.38 -6.93 1.11
C PHE A 120 -2.05 -7.26 -0.22
N THR A 121 -3.36 -7.00 -0.31
CA THR A 121 -4.07 -6.86 -1.58
C THR A 121 -4.81 -5.53 -1.56
N GLY A 122 -4.73 -4.78 -2.64
CA GLY A 122 -5.33 -3.45 -2.70
C GLY A 122 -5.17 -2.79 -4.04
N ASN A 123 -5.51 -1.51 -4.06
CA ASN A 123 -5.54 -0.67 -5.24
C ASN A 123 -4.37 0.31 -5.20
N LEU A 124 -3.63 0.39 -6.30
CA LEU A 124 -2.64 1.42 -6.56
C LEU A 124 -3.19 2.34 -7.65
N THR A 125 -3.29 3.63 -7.34
CA THR A 125 -3.73 4.69 -8.25
C THR A 125 -2.56 5.58 -8.62
N ILE A 126 -2.22 5.63 -9.91
CA ILE A 126 -1.20 6.52 -10.48
C ILE A 126 -1.83 7.20 -11.71
N LYS A 127 -1.64 8.52 -11.85
CA LYS A 127 -2.19 9.31 -12.96
C LYS A 127 -3.72 9.16 -13.14
N GLY A 128 -4.42 9.01 -12.01
CA GLY A 128 -5.88 8.78 -11.98
C GLY A 128 -6.33 7.37 -12.37
N ILE A 129 -5.42 6.50 -12.83
CA ILE A 129 -5.74 5.12 -13.22
C ILE A 129 -5.48 4.19 -12.03
N THR A 130 -6.43 3.32 -11.75
CA THR A 130 -6.38 2.40 -10.60
C THR A 130 -6.21 0.96 -11.06
N LYS A 131 -5.25 0.24 -10.47
CA LYS A 131 -5.04 -1.20 -10.71
C LYS A 131 -4.90 -1.94 -9.38
N SER A 132 -5.33 -3.20 -9.38
CA SER A 132 -5.15 -4.08 -8.23
C SER A 132 -3.71 -4.57 -8.16
N ILE A 133 -3.11 -4.55 -6.97
CA ILE A 133 -1.78 -5.07 -6.68
C ILE A 133 -1.84 -6.03 -5.50
N THR A 134 -0.91 -6.96 -5.45
CA THR A 134 -0.75 -7.87 -4.31
C THR A 134 0.73 -8.16 -4.08
N PHE A 135 1.16 -8.02 -2.83
CA PHE A 135 2.53 -8.32 -2.43
C PHE A 135 2.56 -8.78 -0.97
N GLN A 136 3.63 -9.46 -0.57
CA GLN A 136 3.85 -9.82 0.83
C GLN A 136 4.69 -8.76 1.52
N PHE A 137 4.53 -8.63 2.83
CA PHE A 137 5.33 -7.72 3.64
C PHE A 137 5.61 -8.34 5.02
N THR A 138 6.66 -7.85 5.66
CA THR A 138 6.97 -8.14 7.06
C THR A 138 6.58 -6.98 7.95
N VAL A 139 6.31 -7.29 9.21
CA VAL A 139 6.06 -6.29 10.26
C VAL A 139 7.00 -6.55 11.42
N VAL A 140 7.67 -5.50 11.88
CA VAL A 140 8.43 -5.51 13.13
C VAL A 140 8.02 -4.31 13.98
N GLU A 141 7.87 -4.51 15.28
CA GLU A 141 7.69 -3.40 16.21
C GLU A 141 8.97 -2.54 16.22
N LYS A 142 8.81 -1.23 16.09
CA LYS A 142 9.93 -0.30 16.01
C LYS A 142 9.56 1.07 16.53
N ASP A 143 10.38 1.57 17.45
CA ASP A 143 10.33 2.95 17.96
C ASP A 143 8.94 3.41 18.44
N GLY A 144 8.16 2.52 19.05
CA GLY A 144 6.80 2.81 19.54
C GLY A 144 5.68 2.64 18.50
N GLY A 145 5.98 2.13 17.31
CA GLY A 145 4.99 1.72 16.31
C GLY A 145 5.47 0.52 15.52
N TYR A 146 5.26 0.52 14.21
CA TYR A 146 5.59 -0.60 13.33
C TYR A 146 6.42 -0.17 12.13
N LEU A 147 7.40 -0.99 11.77
CA LEU A 147 8.06 -0.95 10.47
C LEU A 147 7.47 -2.03 9.58
N PHE A 148 6.80 -1.59 8.51
CA PHE A 148 6.26 -2.43 7.45
C PHE A 148 7.30 -2.51 6.33
N ALA A 149 7.77 -3.70 5.95
CA ALA A 149 8.71 -3.85 4.83
C ALA A 149 8.11 -4.78 3.77
N GLY A 150 7.74 -4.20 2.63
CA GLY A 150 7.19 -4.93 1.48
C GLY A 150 8.28 -5.68 0.73
N ASP A 151 7.96 -6.90 0.30
CA ASP A 151 8.73 -7.58 -0.73
C ASP A 151 8.64 -6.80 -2.05
N ASP A 152 9.67 -6.92 -2.88
CA ASP A 152 9.67 -6.35 -4.22
C ASP A 152 8.46 -6.87 -5.03
N PHE A 153 7.77 -5.97 -5.71
CA PHE A 153 6.72 -6.32 -6.67
C PHE A 153 6.88 -5.53 -7.96
N THR A 154 6.41 -6.09 -9.07
CA THR A 154 6.52 -5.48 -10.39
C THR A 154 5.20 -4.86 -10.79
N ILE A 155 5.26 -3.69 -11.43
CA ILE A 155 4.12 -3.11 -12.15
C ILE A 155 4.55 -2.73 -13.57
N ASN A 156 3.59 -2.61 -14.47
CA ASN A 156 3.81 -2.07 -15.81
C ASN A 156 3.42 -0.58 -15.82
N ARG A 157 4.36 0.32 -16.13
CA ARG A 157 4.10 1.77 -16.15
C ARG A 157 3.05 2.20 -17.18
N ARG A 158 2.91 1.43 -18.26
CA ARG A 158 1.96 1.73 -19.33
C ARG A 158 0.52 1.45 -18.92
N ASP A 159 0.31 0.56 -17.96
CA ASP A 159 -1.03 0.34 -17.37
C ASP A 159 -1.57 1.60 -16.69
N TYR A 160 -0.70 2.57 -16.39
CA TYR A 160 -0.99 3.86 -15.78
C TYR A 160 -0.70 5.03 -16.74
N GLU A 161 -0.46 4.76 -18.03
CA GLU A 161 -0.17 5.78 -19.05
C GLU A 161 1.03 6.68 -18.71
N VAL A 162 2.03 6.15 -18.00
CA VAL A 162 3.25 6.88 -17.64
C VAL A 162 4.34 6.61 -18.68
N GLY A 163 4.68 7.60 -19.51
CA GLY A 163 5.80 7.59 -20.45
C GLY A 163 5.58 6.83 -21.77
N GLY A 164 4.35 6.41 -22.07
CA GLY A 164 3.96 5.77 -23.35
C GLY A 164 4.81 4.58 -23.80
N SER A 165 4.75 4.25 -25.10
CA SER A 165 5.65 3.27 -25.71
C SER A 165 7.05 3.85 -25.88
N SER A 166 8.09 3.07 -25.57
CA SER A 166 9.48 3.51 -25.70
C SER A 166 10.37 2.35 -26.13
N ILE A 167 11.38 2.65 -26.95
CA ILE A 167 12.40 1.68 -27.36
C ILE A 167 13.44 1.48 -26.25
N SER A 168 13.69 2.51 -25.44
CA SER A 168 14.76 2.53 -24.44
C SER A 168 14.26 2.32 -23.02
N LEU A 169 13.07 2.82 -22.70
CA LEU A 169 12.48 2.72 -21.37
C LEU A 169 11.62 1.46 -21.28
N ALA A 170 12.03 0.53 -20.41
CA ALA A 170 11.28 -0.69 -20.16
C ALA A 170 9.83 -0.40 -19.71
N ASP A 171 8.93 -1.34 -19.95
CA ASP A 171 7.53 -1.21 -19.52
C ASP A 171 7.39 -1.56 -18.03
N GLU A 172 8.08 -2.61 -17.58
CA GLU A 172 8.05 -3.08 -16.21
C GLU A 172 9.08 -2.37 -15.34
N LEU A 173 8.64 -2.01 -14.13
CA LEU A 173 9.50 -1.55 -13.06
C LEU A 173 9.24 -2.35 -11.79
N LYS A 174 10.27 -2.44 -10.97
CA LYS A 174 10.19 -3.00 -9.63
C LYS A 174 9.91 -1.89 -8.63
N LEU A 175 8.98 -2.13 -7.72
CA LEU A 175 8.67 -1.29 -6.56
C LEU A 175 9.11 -2.00 -5.30
N SER A 176 9.63 -1.23 -4.35
CA SER A 176 9.97 -1.67 -3.00
C SER A 176 9.60 -0.57 -2.00
N MET A 177 9.06 -0.96 -0.86
CA MET A 177 8.58 -0.02 0.14
C MET A 177 8.95 -0.48 1.55
N SER A 178 9.43 0.46 2.35
CA SER A 178 9.54 0.29 3.80
C SER A 178 8.90 1.49 4.47
N VAL A 179 7.98 1.28 5.40
CA VAL A 179 7.20 2.36 6.02
C VAL A 179 7.27 2.19 7.52
N LEU A 180 7.89 3.14 8.21
CA LEU A 180 7.74 3.30 9.65
C LEU A 180 6.44 4.05 9.90
N ALA A 181 5.58 3.56 10.80
CA ALA A 181 4.36 4.26 11.18
C ALA A 181 4.11 4.19 12.69
N LYS A 182 3.59 5.29 13.25
CA LYS A 182 3.34 5.50 14.68
C LYS A 182 2.10 6.35 14.92
#